data_AF-A0A454A9A3-F1
#
_entry.id   AF-A0A454A9A3-F1
#
_cell.length_a   1.000
_cell.length_b   1.000
_cell.length_c   1.000
_cell.angle_alpha   90.00
_cell.angle_beta   90.00
_cell.angle_gamma   90.00
#
_symmetry.space_group_name_H-M   'P 1'
#
loop_
_entity.id
_entity.type
_entity.pdbx_description
1 polymer ?
#
loop_
_entity_poly.entity_id
_entity_poly.type
_entity_poly.pdbx_seq_one_letter_code
_entity_poly.pdbx_strand_id
1 'polypeptide(L)' 'MEKFSLEFKKVVSEKYLEGELSLKSVARMYGISPWTVRKWAYAYREHGISILTGKKGCYSAELKLTVVKSSRHSSAE' A
#
# COMPACT_ATOMS: atom_id res chain seq x y z
N MET A 1 17.60 10.57 5.42
CA MET A 1 17.42 9.57 6.49
C MET A 1 16.42 8.53 6.04
N GLU A 2 16.89 7.48 5.36
CA GLU A 2 16.04 6.34 4.98
C GLU A 2 16.46 5.16 5.84
N LYS A 3 16.03 5.15 7.11
CA LYS A 3 16.39 4.09 8.06
C LYS A 3 15.65 2.77 7.80
N PHE A 4 14.71 2.75 6.85
CA PHE A 4 13.86 1.60 6.52
C PHE A 4 13.70 1.46 5.00
N SER A 5 14.15 0.32 4.46
CA SER A 5 14.01 -0.05 3.04
C SER A 5 12.55 -0.24 2.65
N LEU A 6 12.25 -0.14 1.36
CA LEU A 6 10.89 -0.28 0.84
C LEU A 6 10.25 -1.63 1.13
N GLU A 7 11.03 -2.69 0.92
CA GLU A 7 10.60 -4.05 1.22
C GLU A 7 10.24 -4.22 2.69
N PHE A 8 10.99 -3.58 3.60
CA PHE A 8 10.67 -3.60 5.02
C PHE A 8 9.30 -2.98 5.31
N LYS A 9 9.00 -1.82 4.70
CA LYS A 9 7.68 -1.17 4.86
C LYS A 9 6.54 -2.02 4.30
N LYS A 10 6.79 -2.72 3.18
CA LYS A 10 5.84 -3.66 2.55
C LYS A 10 5.54 -4.83 3.48
N VAL A 11 6.57 -5.53 3.95
CA VAL A 11 6.44 -6.69 4.84
C VAL A 11 5.66 -6.34 6.10
N VAL A 12 5.97 -5.20 6.73
CA VAL A 12 5.24 -4.71 7.91
C VAL A 12 3.76 -4.46 7.61
N SER A 13 3.47 -3.84 6.47
CA SER A 13 2.10 -3.51 6.07
C SER A 13 1.29 -4.76 5.73
N GLU A 14 1.89 -5.70 4.97
CA GLU A 14 1.28 -6.98 4.65
C GLU A 14 1.02 -7.80 5.90
N LYS A 15 1.97 -7.90 6.83
CA LYS A 15 1.76 -8.63 8.09
C LYS A 15 0.66 -8.05 8.97
N TYR A 16 0.47 -6.74 8.95
CA TYR A 16 -0.67 -6.12 9.62
C TYR A 16 -1.99 -6.42 8.89
N LEU A 17 -1.99 -6.42 7.55
CA LEU A 17 -3.18 -6.67 6.72
C LEU A 17 -3.59 -8.14 6.68
N GLU A 18 -2.66 -9.07 6.88
CA GLU A 18 -2.91 -10.51 7.01
C GLU A 18 -3.80 -10.83 8.21
N GLY A 19 -3.97 -9.86 9.13
CA GLY A 19 -4.92 -9.93 10.24
C GLY A 19 -4.47 -10.83 11.39
N GLU A 20 -3.30 -11.46 11.29
CA GLU A 20 -2.75 -12.33 12.33
C GLU A 20 -2.41 -11.58 13.62
N LEU A 21 -2.04 -10.30 13.51
CA LEU A 21 -1.50 -9.53 14.63
C LEU A 21 -2.10 -8.11 14.72
N SER A 22 -2.39 -7.69 15.94
CA SER A 22 -2.80 -6.31 16.23
C SER A 22 -1.68 -5.32 15.92
N LEU A 23 -2.04 -4.07 15.60
CA LEU A 23 -1.11 -2.96 15.32
C LEU A 23 0.04 -2.85 16.35
N LYS A 24 -0.29 -2.95 17.64
CA LYS A 24 0.69 -2.91 18.74
C LYS A 24 1.65 -4.11 18.73
N SER A 25 1.16 -5.29 18.36
CA SER A 25 1.95 -6.52 18.30
C SER A 25 2.94 -6.45 17.13
N VAL A 26 2.48 -6.04 15.95
CA VAL A 26 3.35 -5.82 14.77
C VAL A 26 4.40 -4.75 15.07
N ALA A 27 3.98 -3.62 15.65
CA ALA A 27 4.88 -2.54 16.07
C ALA A 27 6.00 -3.04 17.01
N ARG A 28 5.64 -3.84 18.02
CA ARG A 28 6.60 -4.41 18.98
C ARG A 28 7.53 -5.44 18.32
N MET A 29 7.00 -6.28 17.43
CA MET A 29 7.76 -7.32 16.73
C MET A 29 8.86 -6.72 15.84
N TYR A 30 8.56 -5.64 15.14
CA TYR A 30 9.50 -4.96 14.25
C TYR A 30 10.25 -3.78 14.92
N GLY A 31 9.98 -3.50 16.20
CA GLY A 31 10.63 -2.41 16.94
C GLY A 31 10.30 -1.00 16.41
N ILE A 32 9.14 -0.83 15.78
CA ILE A 32 8.71 0.44 15.17
C ILE A 32 7.46 0.98 15.85
N SER A 33 7.23 2.29 15.73
CA SER A 33 6.05 2.91 16.34
C SER A 33 4.75 2.39 15.71
N PRO A 34 3.71 2.11 16.51
CA PRO A 34 2.41 1.66 15.99
C PRO A 34 1.77 2.69 15.05
N TRP A 35 2.02 3.98 15.27
CA TRP A 35 1.61 5.04 14.36
C TRP A 35 2.23 4.89 12.96
N THR A 36 3.50 4.48 12.89
CA THR A 36 4.22 4.24 11.63
C THR A 36 3.64 3.05 10.89
N VAL A 37 3.36 1.95 11.59
CA VAL A 37 2.68 0.76 11.03
C VAL A 37 1.34 1.15 10.43
N ARG A 38 0.53 1.92 11.17
CA ARG A 38 -0.80 2.35 10.71
C ARG A 38 -0.70 3.21 9.46
N LYS A 39 0.25 4.14 9.43
CA LYS A 39 0.49 5.01 8.28
C LYS A 39 0.92 4.22 7.05
N TRP A 40 1.78 3.21 7.21
CA TRP A 40 2.21 2.37 6.10
C TRP A 40 1.10 1.46 5.59
N ALA A 41 0.36 0.80 6.50
CA ALA A 41 -0.78 -0.03 6.14
C ALA A 41 -1.88 0.77 5.41
N TYR A 42 -2.17 1.98 5.86
CA TYR A 42 -3.13 2.87 5.21
C TYR A 42 -2.66 3.30 3.81
N ALA A 43 -1.41 3.77 3.70
CA ALA A 43 -0.82 4.12 2.41
C ALA A 43 -0.78 2.93 1.44
N TYR A 44 -0.44 1.74 1.94
CA TYR A 44 -0.41 0.50 1.17
C TYR A 44 -1.81 0.08 0.70
N ARG A 45 -2.84 0.25 1.53
CA ARG A 45 -4.23 -0.06 1.18
C ARG A 45 -4.80 0.89 0.11
N GLU A 46 -4.50 2.19 0.19
CA GLU A 46 -5.04 3.16 -0.76
C GLU A 46 -4.28 3.26 -2.08
N HIS A 47 -2.95 3.13 -2.04
CA HIS A 47 -2.07 3.44 -3.17
C HIS A 47 -0.98 2.39 -3.42
N GLY A 48 -0.95 1.30 -2.65
CA GLY A 48 0.07 0.27 -2.73
C GLY A 48 1.45 0.73 -2.26
N ILE A 49 2.48 -0.04 -2.61
CA ILE A 49 3.87 0.24 -2.22
C ILE A 49 4.42 1.54 -2.82
N SER A 50 3.79 2.08 -3.87
CA SER A 50 4.25 3.28 -4.60
C SER A 50 4.40 4.52 -3.71
N ILE A 51 3.48 4.73 -2.76
CA ILE A 51 3.52 5.86 -1.82
C ILE A 51 4.59 5.68 -0.73
N LEU A 52 4.98 4.45 -0.42
CA LEU A 52 6.02 4.18 0.57
C LEU A 52 7.43 4.51 0.05
N THR A 53 7.59 4.62 -1.28
CA THR A 53 8.86 4.85 -2.00
C THR A 53 9.50 6.19 -1.75
N GLY A 54 8.79 7.18 -1.19
CA GLY A 54 9.37 8.47 -0.85
C GLY A 54 9.97 9.24 -2.04
N LYS A 55 9.86 8.72 -3.27
CA LYS A 55 10.24 9.41 -4.50
C LYS A 55 9.22 10.51 -4.76
N LYS A 56 9.40 11.66 -4.11
CA LYS A 56 8.77 12.94 -4.47
C LYS A 56 9.20 13.47 -5.86
N GLY A 57 9.75 12.62 -6.74
CA GLY A 57 10.29 13.01 -8.04
C GLY A 57 9.51 12.47 -9.24
N CYS A 58 8.62 11.49 -9.07
CA CYS A 58 7.78 11.02 -10.16
C CYS A 58 6.40 10.68 -9.60
N TYR A 59 5.57 11.71 -9.42
CA TYR A 59 4.16 11.57 -9.74
C TYR A 59 4.10 11.26 -11.25
N SER A 60 4.44 10.02 -11.62
CA SER A 60 4.11 9.53 -12.95
C SER A 60 2.60 9.45 -12.93
N ALA A 61 1.99 10.38 -13.64
CA ALA A 61 0.56 10.60 -13.77
C ALA A 61 -0.10 9.43 -14.51
N GLU A 62 0.10 8.20 -14.05
CA GLU A 62 -0.38 6.98 -14.70
C GLU A 62 -1.48 6.29 -13.90
N LEU A 63 -2.03 6.98 -12.90
CA LEU A 63 -3.23 6.53 -12.21
C LEU A 63 -4.26 7.65 -12.20
N LYS A 64 -5.05 7.69 -13.28
CA LYS A 64 -6.53 7.61 -13.26
C LYS A 64 -7.11 8.28 -14.50
N LEU A 65 -7.51 7.49 -15.50
CA LEU A 65 -8.80 7.64 -16.20
C LEU A 65 -9.09 6.46 -17.15
N THR A 66 -9.03 5.23 -16.67
CA THR A 66 -9.79 4.11 -17.26
C THR A 66 -11.06 3.87 -16.46
N VAL A 67 -11.90 4.90 -16.39
CA VAL A 67 -13.36 4.72 -16.29
C VAL A 67 -13.89 4.85 -17.70
N VAL A 68 -13.75 3.78 -18.50
CA VAL A 68 -14.76 3.51 -19.52
C VAL A 68 -15.29 2.12 -19.24
N LYS A 69 -16.58 2.10 -18.92
CA LYS A 69 -17.34 0.95 -18.51
C LYS A 69 -17.29 -0.08 -19.64
N SER A 70 -16.80 -1.28 -19.34
CA SER A 70 -17.17 -2.47 -20.08
C SER A 70 -18.67 -2.69 -19.91
N SER A 71 -19.46 -2.33 -20.91
CA SER A 71 -20.82 -2.85 -21.10
C SER A 71 -20.81 -3.76 -22.31
N ARG A 72 -20.81 -5.07 -22.01
CA ARG A 72 -21.53 -6.19 -22.64
C ARG A 72 -21.91 -6.04 -24.13
N HIS A 73 -21.38 -6.91 -25.00
CA HIS A 73 -22.01 -8.19 -25.39
C HIS A 73 -23.41 -8.02 -26.00
N SER A 74 -23.53 -8.17 -27.33
CA SER A 74 -24.28 -9.30 -27.91
C SER A 74 -24.16 -9.28 -29.44
N SER A 75 -23.80 -10.43 -29.97
CA SER A 75 -24.09 -10.85 -31.35
C SER A 75 -25.60 -10.85 -31.58
N ALA A 76 -26.02 -10.44 -32.78
CA ALA A 76 -27.24 -10.83 -33.48
C ALA A 76 -26.91 -10.59 -34.96
N GLU A 77 -26.53 -11.67 -35.66
CA GLU A 77 -27.39 -12.39 -36.62
C GLU A 77 -27.68 -11.58 -37.89
#